data_AF-A0A7J9KTE0-F1
#
_entry.id   AF-A0A7J9KTE0-F1
#
_cell.length_a   1.000
_cell.length_b   1.000
_cell.length_c   1.000
_cell.angle_alpha   90.00
_cell.angle_beta   90.00
_cell.angle_gamma   90.00
#
_symmetry.space_group_name_H-M   'P 1'
#
loop_
_entity.id
_entity.type
_entity.pdbx_description
1 polymer ?
#
loop_
_entity_poly.entity_id
_entity_poly.type
_entity_poly.pdbx_seq_one_letter_code
_entity_poly.pdbx_strand_id
1 'polypeptide(L)'
;MGTAQSREDRITDSESDEGYEEEEEEEEEQYDDALSDHQNTQSSSSTSTSSGGNTPKAKWVISEKLTSYSFTKENGDNDENCWVLEVGTKVRVRVSTEMQLKMFGDQKRVDFVDKAVWALKFLSDEEYRNFVTQFQNCLFENVYGMEASEENKVKVYGKEFIGWMKPEVADDSMWEDADDLSSGSIPVKGNRELMEEFEEAANGGVQSLALGALDNSFLVNDLGVQVYRNFNRGIHGKGICVKFDAGGSRIGGSPSSSTPKKALLMRAERNMMLMSPENEGKPNATGLKQVDIETGKIVTEWKFEKDGADITMRDITNDTKGSQLDPSESTFLGLDDNRLCQWDMRDRKGVVQNIATSDSPVLHWSQGHQFSRGTNFQCFASTGDGSIVVGSLDGKIRLYSKTSMRQAKTAFPGLGSPITHVDVTYDGKWVLGTTDTYLVLICTLFTDKDGKTKTGFSGRMGNKIPAPRLLKLTPLDSHLAGNNNKFHGGHFSWVTENGKQERHLVATAGKFSVIWDFQQVKNSGHECYRNQQGLKSCYCYKIVLKDESIVESRFMHDNFAVSNSPEAPLVVATPMKVSSISLSGRR
;
A
#
# COMPACT_ATOMS: atom_id res chain seq x y z
N MET A 1 -7.08 -57.40 -18.95
CA MET A 1 -8.24 -57.58 -19.84
C MET A 1 -8.93 -58.86 -19.42
N GLY A 2 -10.18 -58.76 -18.99
CA GLY A 2 -11.08 -59.85 -18.58
C GLY A 2 -12.38 -59.18 -18.13
N THR A 3 -13.47 -59.33 -18.89
CA THR A 3 -14.66 -60.18 -18.60
C THR A 3 -15.56 -59.60 -17.51
N ALA A 4 -16.90 -59.65 -17.54
CA ALA A 4 -17.95 -60.00 -18.49
C ALA A 4 -19.30 -59.77 -17.75
N GLN A 5 -20.41 -59.60 -18.50
CA GLN A 5 -21.80 -60.01 -18.17
C GLN A 5 -22.53 -59.34 -16.98
N SER A 6 -23.86 -59.18 -16.90
CA SER A 6 -25.03 -59.46 -17.76
C SER A 6 -26.26 -58.79 -17.12
N ARG A 7 -27.25 -58.40 -17.95
CA ARG A 7 -28.62 -57.99 -17.57
C ARG A 7 -29.48 -59.21 -17.27
N GLU A 8 -30.41 -59.08 -16.32
CA GLU A 8 -31.70 -59.79 -16.33
C GLU A 8 -32.75 -59.02 -15.49
N ASP A 9 -33.94 -58.87 -16.06
CA ASP A 9 -35.16 -58.33 -15.46
C ASP A 9 -35.91 -59.41 -14.68
N ARG A 10 -36.60 -59.05 -13.59
CA ARG A 10 -37.86 -59.71 -13.16
C ARG A 10 -38.67 -58.85 -12.19
N ILE A 11 -39.97 -58.77 -12.48
CA ILE A 11 -41.06 -58.10 -11.77
C ILE A 11 -41.68 -59.06 -10.75
N THR A 12 -42.10 -58.55 -9.58
CA THR A 12 -43.27 -59.03 -8.81
C THR A 12 -43.82 -57.90 -7.92
N ASP A 13 -45.15 -57.82 -7.87
CA ASP A 13 -46.00 -56.78 -7.25
C ASP A 13 -46.33 -56.99 -5.75
N SER A 14 -46.71 -55.86 -5.12
CA SER A 14 -47.80 -55.59 -4.14
C SER A 14 -47.81 -56.14 -2.70
N GLU A 15 -47.96 -55.20 -1.73
CA GLU A 15 -48.90 -55.10 -0.55
C GLU A 15 -48.39 -53.96 0.37
N SER A 16 -49.01 -52.77 0.48
CA SER A 16 -50.14 -52.28 1.32
C SER A 16 -49.89 -52.15 2.84
N ASP A 17 -49.92 -50.90 3.36
CA ASP A 17 -50.35 -50.45 4.72
C ASP A 17 -50.17 -48.91 4.75
N GLU A 18 -51.19 -48.05 4.75
CA GLU A 18 -52.08 -47.60 5.85
C GLU A 18 -51.40 -47.11 7.13
N GLY A 19 -51.64 -45.84 7.48
CA GLY A 19 -51.75 -45.42 8.89
C GLY A 19 -51.00 -44.14 9.34
N TYR A 20 -51.80 -43.14 9.70
CA TYR A 20 -51.59 -42.13 10.76
C TYR A 20 -50.95 -40.77 10.41
N GLU A 21 -51.87 -39.79 10.24
CA GLU A 21 -51.71 -38.38 10.57
C GLU A 21 -51.56 -38.22 12.09
N GLU A 22 -50.65 -37.36 12.55
CA GLU A 22 -50.76 -36.70 13.85
C GLU A 22 -50.31 -35.24 13.71
N GLU A 23 -51.28 -34.37 13.96
CA GLU A 23 -51.16 -32.96 14.26
C GLU A 23 -50.49 -32.80 15.63
N GLU A 24 -49.52 -31.92 15.78
CA GLU A 24 -49.21 -31.35 17.10
C GLU A 24 -49.20 -29.83 17.00
N GLU A 25 -50.03 -29.28 17.88
CA GLU A 25 -50.47 -27.91 17.99
C GLU A 25 -49.37 -27.00 18.54
N GLU A 26 -49.41 -25.74 18.09
CA GLU A 26 -48.68 -24.62 18.67
C GLU A 26 -49.27 -24.32 20.06
N GLU A 27 -48.50 -24.55 21.14
CA GLU A 27 -48.76 -23.92 22.43
C GLU A 27 -47.82 -22.72 22.64
N GLU A 28 -48.42 -21.54 22.57
CA GLU A 28 -47.87 -20.29 23.10
C GLU A 28 -47.74 -20.38 24.62
N GLU A 29 -46.51 -20.38 25.16
CA GLU A 29 -46.28 -19.99 26.55
C GLU A 29 -45.65 -18.61 26.62
N GLN A 30 -46.52 -17.63 26.86
CA GLN A 30 -46.20 -16.27 27.26
C GLN A 30 -45.72 -16.26 28.71
N TYR A 31 -44.41 -16.02 28.92
CA TYR A 31 -43.88 -15.54 30.19
C TYR A 31 -43.30 -14.14 30.00
N ASP A 32 -44.07 -13.14 30.45
CA ASP A 32 -43.56 -11.83 30.85
C ASP A 32 -42.66 -12.04 32.07
N ASP A 33 -41.38 -11.69 31.96
CA ASP A 33 -40.62 -11.24 33.12
C ASP A 33 -39.61 -10.16 32.71
N ALA A 34 -39.72 -9.05 33.43
CA ALA A 34 -39.05 -7.80 33.15
C ALA A 34 -37.57 -7.81 33.53
N LEU A 35 -36.80 -7.00 32.78
CA LEU A 35 -35.60 -6.27 33.24
C LEU A 35 -34.48 -7.09 33.89
N SER A 36 -33.41 -7.30 33.12
CA SER A 36 -32.08 -6.97 33.64
C SER A 36 -31.20 -6.37 32.54
N ASP A 37 -31.04 -5.04 32.62
CA ASP A 37 -29.93 -4.33 32.03
C ASP A 37 -28.64 -4.94 32.58
N HIS A 38 -27.93 -5.73 31.77
CA HIS A 38 -26.51 -5.98 32.01
C HIS A 38 -25.70 -4.74 31.62
N GLN A 39 -25.83 -3.69 32.43
CA GLN A 39 -24.83 -2.64 32.53
C GLN A 39 -23.55 -3.26 33.08
N ASN A 40 -22.56 -3.47 32.22
CA ASN A 40 -21.22 -3.89 32.62
C ASN A 40 -20.43 -2.66 33.15
N THR A 41 -20.83 -2.18 34.33
CA THR A 41 -20.05 -1.30 35.23
C THR A 41 -19.09 -2.20 36.03
N GLN A 42 -17.78 -1.98 36.22
CA GLN A 42 -16.91 -0.81 36.22
C GLN A 42 -15.48 -1.28 35.90
N SER A 43 -14.81 -0.70 34.92
CA SER A 43 -13.35 -0.78 34.79
C SER A 43 -12.74 0.53 35.28
N SER A 44 -11.70 0.46 36.12
CA SER A 44 -11.02 1.65 36.64
C SER A 44 -9.71 1.84 35.88
N SER A 45 -9.67 2.85 35.04
CA SER A 45 -8.50 3.19 34.22
C SER A 45 -8.12 4.65 34.45
N SER A 46 -6.88 5.03 34.14
CA SER A 46 -6.47 6.43 34.15
C SER A 46 -6.28 6.90 32.72
N THR A 47 -6.87 8.06 32.42
CA THR A 47 -6.81 8.67 31.08
C THR A 47 -5.95 9.92 31.16
N SER A 48 -4.98 10.03 30.27
CA SER A 48 -4.14 11.21 30.13
C SER A 48 -4.18 11.73 28.71
N THR A 49 -4.14 13.06 28.58
CA THR A 49 -3.99 13.76 27.31
C THR A 49 -2.56 14.27 27.21
N SER A 50 -2.00 14.30 26.00
CA SER A 50 -0.80 15.09 25.79
C SER A 50 -1.17 16.58 25.83
N SER A 51 -0.49 17.37 26.66
CA SER A 51 -0.57 18.83 26.58
C SER A 51 0.84 19.42 26.48
N GLY A 52 1.03 20.28 25.48
CA GLY A 52 2.33 20.83 25.11
C GLY A 52 2.57 20.64 23.63
N GLY A 53 2.37 21.72 22.87
CA GLY A 53 2.55 21.73 21.42
C GLY A 53 3.91 21.23 20.94
N ASN A 54 3.90 20.72 19.72
CA ASN A 54 5.00 20.55 18.76
C ASN A 54 6.37 20.08 19.28
N THR A 55 6.47 19.23 20.31
CA THR A 55 7.75 18.59 20.66
C THR A 55 7.63 17.13 21.12
N PRO A 56 8.67 16.28 20.89
CA PRO A 56 8.74 14.89 21.36
C PRO A 56 8.78 14.72 22.89
N LYS A 57 8.80 15.83 23.65
CA LYS A 57 8.73 15.86 25.12
C LYS A 57 7.33 16.23 25.61
N ALA A 58 6.30 15.68 24.96
CA ALA A 58 4.92 15.92 25.37
C ALA A 58 4.75 15.53 26.85
N LYS A 59 4.32 16.48 27.68
CA LYS A 59 3.96 16.19 29.07
C LYS A 59 2.55 15.60 29.06
N TRP A 60 2.45 14.32 29.42
CA TRP A 60 1.16 13.70 29.71
C TRP A 60 0.53 14.43 30.89
N VAL A 61 -0.64 15.02 30.66
CA VAL A 61 -1.47 15.61 31.70
C VAL A 61 -2.59 14.64 32.01
N ILE A 62 -2.70 14.27 33.28
CA ILE A 62 -3.77 13.40 33.75
C ILE A 62 -5.09 14.13 33.51
N SER A 63 -5.91 13.56 32.63
CA SER A 63 -7.25 14.06 32.37
C SER A 63 -8.21 13.57 33.46
N GLU A 64 -8.13 12.27 33.77
CA GLU A 64 -8.93 11.60 34.80
C GLU A 64 -8.12 10.50 35.49
N LYS A 65 -8.16 10.46 36.83
CA LYS A 65 -7.44 9.44 37.61
C LYS A 65 -8.13 8.08 37.59
N LEU A 66 -9.46 8.07 37.43
CA LEU A 66 -10.35 6.92 37.41
C LEU A 66 -11.43 7.18 36.37
N THR A 67 -11.47 6.36 35.33
CA THR A 67 -12.45 6.38 34.24
C THR A 67 -12.77 4.95 33.83
N SER A 68 -13.96 4.73 33.27
CA SER A 68 -14.33 3.48 32.61
C SER A 68 -14.21 3.59 31.09
N TYR A 69 -14.14 2.44 30.43
CA TYR A 69 -14.30 2.34 28.98
C TYR A 69 -15.43 1.36 28.64
N SER A 70 -16.07 1.56 27.50
CA SER A 70 -17.07 0.65 26.94
C SER A 70 -17.02 0.65 25.42
N PHE A 71 -17.41 -0.47 24.82
CA PHE A 71 -17.66 -0.58 23.39
C PHE A 71 -19.16 -0.66 23.15
N THR A 72 -19.72 0.27 22.37
CA THR A 72 -21.17 0.39 22.11
C THR A 72 -21.43 0.31 20.61
N LYS A 73 -22.54 -0.33 20.20
CA LYS A 73 -23.03 -0.28 18.82
C LYS A 73 -23.95 0.91 18.65
N GLU A 74 -23.69 1.71 17.63
CA GLU A 74 -24.51 2.87 17.28
C GLU A 74 -24.98 2.77 15.83
N ASN A 75 -26.21 3.20 15.55
CA ASN A 75 -26.71 3.34 14.19
C ASN A 75 -25.87 4.42 13.48
N GLY A 76 -25.07 4.01 12.49
CA GLY A 76 -24.30 4.95 11.66
C GLY A 76 -25.19 5.70 10.67
N ASP A 77 -24.66 6.77 10.09
CA ASP A 77 -25.35 7.62 9.08
C ASP A 77 -25.83 6.86 7.83
N ASN A 78 -25.37 5.62 7.62
CA ASN A 78 -25.71 4.74 6.49
C ASN A 78 -26.50 3.48 6.90
N ASP A 79 -27.23 3.49 8.03
CA ASP A 79 -28.00 2.33 8.55
C ASP A 79 -27.16 1.08 8.90
N GLU A 80 -25.83 1.23 9.04
CA GLU A 80 -24.94 0.17 9.55
C GLU A 80 -24.58 0.43 11.02
N ASN A 81 -24.85 -0.55 11.89
CA ASN A 81 -24.42 -0.51 13.28
C ASN A 81 -22.89 -0.54 13.37
N CYS A 82 -22.28 0.51 13.90
CA CYS A 82 -20.83 0.62 14.07
C CYS A 82 -20.44 0.62 15.54
N TRP A 83 -19.36 -0.10 15.86
CA TRP A 83 -18.75 -0.09 17.18
C TRP A 83 -18.00 1.21 17.43
N VAL A 84 -18.27 1.82 18.57
CA VAL A 84 -17.65 3.03 19.08
C VAL A 84 -16.96 2.70 20.40
N LEU A 85 -15.74 3.23 20.60
CA LEU A 85 -15.07 3.23 21.89
C LEU A 85 -15.45 4.49 22.64
N GLU A 86 -16.00 4.31 23.84
CA GLU A 86 -16.28 5.36 24.80
C GLU A 86 -15.30 5.25 25.97
N VAL A 87 -14.67 6.37 26.35
CA VAL A 87 -13.82 6.45 27.55
C VAL A 87 -14.25 7.67 28.36
N GLY A 88 -14.88 7.39 29.51
CA GLY A 88 -15.50 8.40 30.34
C GLY A 88 -16.49 9.26 29.56
N THR A 89 -16.45 10.58 29.75
CA THR A 89 -17.29 11.54 29.00
C THR A 89 -16.54 12.28 27.89
N LYS A 90 -15.26 11.96 27.68
CA LYS A 90 -14.33 12.77 26.87
C LYS A 90 -13.97 12.17 25.53
N VAL A 91 -13.95 10.85 25.44
CA VAL A 91 -13.61 10.13 24.23
C VAL A 91 -14.84 9.37 23.78
N ARG A 92 -15.22 9.58 22.52
CA ARG A 92 -16.26 8.82 21.84
C ARG A 92 -15.88 8.75 20.37
N VAL A 93 -15.31 7.62 19.96
CA VAL A 93 -14.63 7.48 18.67
C VAL A 93 -14.95 6.14 18.02
N ARG A 94 -15.24 6.14 16.72
CA ARG A 94 -15.48 4.93 15.95
C ARG A 94 -14.25 4.02 15.99
N VAL A 95 -14.45 2.76 16.35
CA VAL A 95 -13.38 1.75 16.32
C VAL A 95 -12.91 1.54 14.89
N SER A 96 -11.70 2.01 14.59
CA SER A 96 -11.12 1.97 13.25
C SER A 96 -9.59 2.03 13.29
N THR A 97 -8.94 1.76 12.15
CA THR A 97 -7.48 1.92 12.03
C THR A 97 -7.04 3.40 12.06
N GLU A 98 -7.95 4.34 11.82
CA GLU A 98 -7.70 5.79 11.89
C GLU A 98 -7.39 6.27 13.32
N MET A 99 -7.82 5.51 14.34
CA MET A 99 -7.46 5.76 15.74
C MET A 99 -5.96 5.58 16.00
N GLN A 100 -5.22 4.94 15.08
CA GLN A 100 -3.78 4.70 15.17
C GLN A 100 -3.36 4.06 16.50
N LEU A 101 -4.21 3.18 17.04
CA LEU A 101 -4.04 2.61 18.36
C LEU A 101 -2.72 1.83 18.47
N LYS A 102 -1.89 2.23 19.44
CA LYS A 102 -0.63 1.58 19.78
C LYS A 102 -0.72 0.96 21.17
N MET A 103 -0.31 -0.29 21.25
CA MET A 103 -0.35 -1.11 22.46
C MET A 103 1.02 -1.13 23.16
N PHE A 104 1.02 -0.94 24.48
CA PHE A 104 2.20 -1.02 25.34
C PHE A 104 1.95 -2.04 26.46
N GLY A 105 2.11 -3.33 26.15
CA GLY A 105 1.80 -4.44 27.06
C GLY A 105 2.49 -4.33 28.42
N ASP A 106 3.80 -4.03 28.44
CA ASP A 106 4.58 -3.89 29.68
C ASP A 106 4.07 -2.77 30.59
N GLN A 107 3.42 -1.76 30.00
CA GLN A 107 2.88 -0.61 30.72
C GLN A 107 1.39 -0.75 31.01
N LYS A 108 0.74 -1.82 30.51
CA LYS A 108 -0.71 -2.02 30.51
C LYS A 108 -1.40 -0.75 30.01
N ARG A 109 -0.95 -0.26 28.86
CA ARG A 109 -1.36 1.05 28.32
C ARG A 109 -1.62 0.95 26.83
N VAL A 110 -2.64 1.67 26.36
CA VAL A 110 -2.86 1.93 24.95
C VAL A 110 -2.84 3.43 24.69
N ASP A 111 -2.21 3.83 23.58
CA ASP A 111 -2.22 5.21 23.11
C ASP A 111 -2.99 5.27 21.80
N PHE A 112 -3.85 6.26 21.60
CA PHE A 112 -4.68 6.40 20.40
C PHE A 112 -5.05 7.86 20.11
N VAL A 113 -5.61 8.13 18.93
CA VAL A 113 -6.01 9.47 18.48
C VAL A 113 -7.52 9.60 18.47
N ASP A 114 -8.02 10.66 19.12
CA ASP A 114 -9.40 11.18 19.00
C ASP A 114 -9.37 12.69 19.27
N LYS A 115 -9.28 13.50 18.20
CA LYS A 115 -9.06 14.98 18.20
C LYS A 115 -7.79 15.47 18.92
N ALA A 116 -7.20 14.64 19.78
CA ALA A 116 -5.98 14.77 20.53
C ALA A 116 -5.39 13.35 20.72
N VAL A 117 -4.19 13.27 21.31
CA VAL A 117 -3.55 11.99 21.64
C VAL A 117 -3.89 11.62 23.08
N TRP A 118 -4.49 10.44 23.23
CA TRP A 118 -4.94 9.88 24.50
C TRP A 118 -4.08 8.68 24.87
N ALA A 119 -3.82 8.52 26.17
CA ALA A 119 -3.28 7.30 26.73
C ALA A 119 -4.20 6.78 27.82
N LEU A 120 -4.61 5.52 27.67
CA LEU A 120 -5.46 4.78 28.59
C LEU A 120 -4.62 3.71 29.28
N LYS A 121 -4.50 3.79 30.60
CA LYS A 121 -3.74 2.84 31.42
C LYS A 121 -4.65 2.02 32.32
N PHE A 122 -4.46 0.71 32.30
CA PHE A 122 -5.25 -0.29 33.03
C PHE A 122 -4.56 -0.67 34.35
N LEU A 123 -5.34 -1.14 35.34
CA LEU A 123 -4.80 -1.53 36.65
C LEU A 123 -4.23 -2.94 36.60
N SER A 124 -4.94 -3.85 35.95
CA SER A 124 -4.52 -5.25 35.80
C SER A 124 -4.11 -5.58 34.35
N ASP A 125 -3.30 -6.61 34.21
CA ASP A 125 -2.94 -7.14 32.88
C ASP A 125 -4.13 -7.85 32.21
N GLU A 126 -5.02 -8.42 33.01
CA GLU A 126 -6.29 -9.03 32.55
C GLU A 126 -7.21 -8.00 31.90
N GLU A 127 -7.43 -6.84 32.54
CA GLU A 127 -8.21 -5.73 32.00
C GLU A 127 -7.64 -5.23 30.66
N TYR A 128 -6.32 -5.07 30.60
CA TYR A 128 -5.63 -4.67 29.38
C TYR A 128 -5.84 -5.68 28.24
N ARG A 129 -5.67 -6.97 28.49
CA ARG A 129 -5.86 -8.02 27.48
C ARG A 129 -7.32 -8.12 27.03
N ASN A 130 -8.26 -7.93 27.96
CA ASN A 130 -9.69 -7.89 27.65
C ASN A 130 -10.01 -6.70 26.73
N PHE A 131 -9.49 -5.50 27.03
CA PHE A 131 -9.62 -4.33 26.15
C PHE A 131 -9.07 -4.61 24.74
N VAL A 132 -7.86 -5.16 24.64
CA VAL A 132 -7.23 -5.43 23.33
C VAL A 132 -8.05 -6.42 22.51
N THR A 133 -8.54 -7.49 23.14
CA THR A 133 -9.38 -8.50 22.48
C THR A 133 -10.69 -7.89 21.99
N GLN A 134 -11.39 -7.13 22.84
CA GLN A 134 -12.64 -6.47 22.48
C GLN A 134 -12.44 -5.46 21.34
N PHE A 135 -11.38 -4.65 21.41
CA PHE A 135 -11.04 -3.70 20.36
C PHE A 135 -10.82 -4.40 19.01
N GLN A 136 -10.06 -5.50 18.99
CA GLN A 136 -9.80 -6.25 17.76
C GLN A 136 -11.07 -6.88 17.17
N ASN A 137 -11.97 -7.38 18.01
CA ASN A 137 -13.26 -7.92 17.57
C ASN A 137 -14.17 -6.81 17.02
N CYS A 138 -14.29 -5.69 17.72
CA CYS A 138 -15.05 -4.52 17.27
C CYS A 138 -14.50 -3.98 15.95
N LEU A 139 -13.17 -3.93 15.80
CA LEU A 139 -12.51 -3.52 14.56
C LEU A 139 -12.84 -4.47 13.41
N PHE A 140 -12.79 -5.78 13.65
CA PHE A 140 -13.16 -6.79 12.65
C PHE A 140 -14.61 -6.60 12.18
N GLU A 141 -15.55 -6.46 13.12
CA GLU A 141 -16.97 -6.26 12.79
C GLU A 141 -17.18 -4.97 12.00
N ASN A 142 -16.56 -3.86 12.40
CA ASN A 142 -16.66 -2.58 11.70
C ASN A 142 -16.07 -2.59 10.29
N VAL A 143 -15.08 -3.44 10.04
CA VAL A 143 -14.38 -3.53 8.75
C VAL A 143 -15.11 -4.48 7.80
N TYR A 144 -15.58 -5.62 8.30
CA TYR A 144 -16.09 -6.70 7.46
C TYR A 144 -17.61 -6.90 7.54
N GLY A 145 -18.30 -6.20 8.43
CA GLY A 145 -19.76 -6.33 8.61
C GLY A 145 -20.20 -7.71 9.09
N MET A 146 -19.29 -8.47 9.72
CA MET A 146 -19.52 -9.84 10.18
C MET A 146 -19.08 -9.98 11.63
N GLU A 147 -19.85 -10.70 12.43
CA GLU A 147 -19.49 -11.04 13.82
C GLU A 147 -18.08 -11.62 13.90
N ALA A 148 -17.31 -11.22 14.91
CA ALA A 148 -15.92 -11.61 15.10
C ALA A 148 -15.73 -13.06 15.61
N SER A 149 -16.31 -14.04 14.91
CA SER A 149 -16.09 -15.47 15.15
C SER A 149 -14.87 -16.00 14.39
N GLU A 150 -14.35 -17.14 14.84
CA GLU A 150 -13.23 -17.80 14.17
C GLU A 150 -13.60 -18.25 12.75
N GLU A 151 -14.84 -18.73 12.55
CA GLU A 151 -15.36 -19.13 11.25
C GLU A 151 -15.41 -17.96 10.28
N ASN A 152 -15.89 -16.79 10.74
CA ASN A 152 -15.99 -15.59 9.90
C ASN A 152 -14.60 -15.03 9.58
N LYS A 153 -13.68 -15.02 10.54
CA LYS A 153 -12.29 -14.64 10.28
C LYS A 153 -11.62 -15.56 9.25
N VAL A 154 -11.87 -16.88 9.31
CA VAL A 154 -11.38 -17.84 8.29
C VAL A 154 -12.03 -17.61 6.92
N LYS A 155 -13.32 -17.21 6.85
CA LYS A 155 -13.96 -16.83 5.59
C LYS A 155 -13.32 -15.59 4.95
N VAL A 156 -12.93 -14.61 5.77
CA VAL A 156 -12.29 -13.36 5.30
C VAL A 156 -10.87 -13.60 4.82
N TYR A 157 -10.01 -14.18 5.68
CA TYR A 157 -8.58 -14.31 5.38
C TYR A 157 -8.30 -15.52 4.48
N GLY A 158 -9.15 -16.55 4.54
CA GLY A 158 -8.92 -17.83 3.87
C GLY A 158 -8.05 -18.77 4.72
N LYS A 159 -8.26 -20.07 4.52
CA LYS A 159 -7.57 -21.14 5.28
C LYS A 159 -6.04 -21.12 5.10
N GLU A 160 -5.55 -20.56 4.00
CA GLU A 160 -4.11 -20.46 3.71
C GLU A 160 -3.42 -19.33 4.49
N PHE A 161 -4.17 -18.41 5.09
CA PHE A 161 -3.64 -17.20 5.74
C PHE A 161 -3.97 -17.15 7.24
N ILE A 162 -4.15 -18.31 7.89
CA ILE A 162 -4.41 -18.38 9.34
C ILE A 162 -3.32 -17.67 10.14
N GLY A 163 -2.05 -17.75 9.70
CA GLY A 163 -0.94 -17.02 10.32
C GLY A 163 -1.09 -15.49 10.29
N TRP A 164 -1.93 -14.92 9.42
CA TRP A 164 -2.21 -13.48 9.43
C TRP A 164 -3.26 -13.10 10.47
N MET A 165 -4.16 -14.03 10.77
CA MET A 165 -5.19 -13.90 11.81
C MET A 165 -4.63 -14.23 13.21
N LYS A 166 -3.75 -15.22 13.30
CA LYS A 166 -3.04 -15.66 14.52
C LYS A 166 -1.54 -15.70 14.24
N PRO A 167 -0.84 -14.56 14.33
CA PRO A 167 0.59 -14.49 14.03
C PRO A 167 1.45 -15.38 14.92
N GLU A 168 0.93 -15.84 16.06
CA GLU A 168 1.62 -16.77 16.96
C GLU A 168 1.81 -18.16 16.34
N VAL A 169 1.03 -18.52 15.32
CA VAL A 169 1.16 -19.80 14.59
C VAL A 169 1.76 -19.63 13.18
N ALA A 170 2.20 -18.42 12.82
CA ALA A 170 2.81 -18.16 11.52
C ALA A 170 4.23 -18.73 11.43
N ASP A 171 4.67 -19.02 10.20
CA ASP A 171 6.04 -19.47 9.95
C ASP A 171 6.99 -18.27 9.90
N ASP A 172 7.59 -17.94 11.04
CA ASP A 172 8.51 -16.81 11.17
C ASP A 172 9.95 -17.11 10.71
N SER A 173 10.27 -18.34 10.30
CA SER A 173 11.63 -18.74 9.85
C SER A 173 12.17 -17.85 8.73
N MET A 174 11.30 -17.45 7.80
CA MET A 174 11.65 -16.58 6.66
C MET A 174 12.06 -15.17 7.09
N TRP A 175 11.70 -14.74 8.29
CA TRP A 175 12.18 -13.48 8.87
C TRP A 175 13.55 -13.63 9.54
N GLU A 176 13.90 -14.82 10.01
CA GLU A 176 15.17 -15.13 10.68
C GLU A 176 16.29 -15.41 9.66
N ASP A 177 16.00 -16.14 8.58
CA ASP A 177 16.97 -16.41 7.50
C ASP A 177 17.36 -15.15 6.70
N ALA A 178 16.57 -14.07 6.82
CA ALA A 178 16.90 -12.78 6.24
C ALA A 178 18.09 -12.08 6.95
N ASP A 179 18.46 -12.54 8.15
CA ASP A 179 19.61 -12.04 8.90
C ASP A 179 20.95 -12.68 8.46
N ASP A 180 20.94 -13.90 7.90
CA ASP A 180 22.15 -14.70 7.65
C ASP A 180 22.87 -14.44 6.31
N LEU A 181 22.30 -13.65 5.39
CA LEU A 181 22.93 -13.35 4.10
C LEU A 181 23.91 -12.16 4.11
N SER A 182 24.26 -11.62 5.28
CA SER A 182 25.26 -10.55 5.39
C SER A 182 26.14 -10.70 6.64
N SER A 183 27.04 -11.69 6.62
CA SER A 183 28.17 -11.82 7.55
C SER A 183 29.23 -10.73 7.30
N GLY A 184 28.82 -9.48 7.49
CA GLY A 184 29.65 -8.29 7.45
C GLY A 184 28.99 -7.23 8.32
N SER A 185 28.91 -7.49 9.62
CA SER A 185 28.44 -6.53 10.61
C SER A 185 29.39 -5.34 10.68
N ILE A 186 29.15 -4.33 9.83
CA ILE A 186 29.67 -3.00 10.10
C ILE A 186 28.92 -2.52 11.35
N PRO A 187 29.63 -2.16 12.44
CA PRO A 187 28.96 -1.69 13.64
C PRO A 187 28.13 -0.46 13.27
N VAL A 188 26.83 -0.52 13.54
CA VAL A 188 25.91 0.62 13.43
C VAL A 188 26.36 1.65 14.47
N LYS A 189 27.33 2.49 14.10
CA LYS A 189 27.64 3.71 14.85
C LYS A 189 26.40 4.60 14.82
N GLY A 190 26.04 5.09 16.00
CA GLY A 190 24.76 5.72 16.32
C GLY A 190 24.38 6.94 15.48
N ASN A 191 23.08 7.25 15.54
CA ASN A 191 22.44 8.47 15.03
C ASN A 191 23.02 9.01 13.72
N ARG A 192 22.73 8.32 12.60
CA ARG A 192 22.85 8.94 11.27
C ARG A 192 21.88 10.12 11.19
N GLU A 193 22.42 11.33 11.22
CA GLU A 193 21.70 12.59 11.21
C GLU A 193 21.23 12.86 9.77
N LEU A 194 19.93 13.09 9.61
CA LEU A 194 19.37 13.53 8.33
C LEU A 194 19.87 14.95 8.07
N MET A 195 20.57 15.14 6.95
CA MET A 195 21.08 16.43 6.55
C MET A 195 20.39 16.87 5.27
N GLU A 196 19.68 17.99 5.33
CA GLU A 196 19.19 18.64 4.12
C GLU A 196 20.38 19.25 3.39
N GLU A 197 20.67 18.72 2.21
CA GLU A 197 21.78 19.20 1.36
C GLU A 197 21.34 20.45 0.62
N PHE A 198 20.10 20.46 0.12
CA PHE A 198 19.56 21.59 -0.62
C PHE A 198 18.03 21.63 -0.66
N GLU A 199 17.47 22.83 -0.89
CA GLU A 199 16.05 23.11 -1.12
C GLU A 199 15.92 24.17 -2.23
N GLU A 200 15.10 23.87 -3.25
CA GLU A 200 14.81 24.74 -4.40
C GLU A 200 13.31 25.01 -4.52
N ALA A 201 12.96 26.18 -5.06
CA ALA A 201 11.58 26.46 -5.45
C ALA A 201 11.18 25.60 -6.66
N ALA A 202 10.02 24.94 -6.56
CA ALA A 202 9.47 24.11 -7.62
C ALA A 202 8.86 24.90 -8.78
N ASN A 203 8.85 26.24 -8.72
CA ASN A 203 8.32 27.18 -9.72
C ASN A 203 6.99 26.71 -10.38
N GLY A 204 6.02 26.33 -9.54
CA GLY A 204 4.71 25.79 -9.92
C GLY A 204 4.25 24.72 -8.93
N GLY A 205 2.96 24.41 -8.91
CA GLY A 205 2.35 23.44 -8.00
C GLY A 205 2.70 22.00 -8.40
N VAL A 206 3.64 21.38 -7.68
CA VAL A 206 4.10 20.01 -7.97
C VAL A 206 2.95 19.00 -7.93
N GLN A 207 2.90 18.13 -8.93
CA GLN A 207 1.93 17.03 -9.04
C GLN A 207 2.57 15.65 -8.95
N SER A 208 3.78 15.47 -9.49
CA SER A 208 4.50 14.19 -9.41
C SER A 208 6.01 14.34 -9.63
N LEU A 209 6.77 13.34 -9.18
CA LEU A 209 8.22 13.26 -9.33
C LEU A 209 8.61 12.02 -10.15
N ALA A 210 9.39 12.21 -11.21
CA ALA A 210 9.97 11.13 -12.00
C ALA A 210 11.50 11.16 -11.87
N LEU A 211 12.03 10.31 -10.99
CA LEU A 211 13.47 10.19 -10.79
C LEU A 211 14.12 9.38 -11.91
N GLY A 212 15.21 9.89 -12.47
CA GLY A 212 16.08 9.15 -13.38
C GLY A 212 17.22 8.48 -12.63
N ALA A 213 17.68 7.36 -13.18
CA ALA A 213 18.89 6.65 -12.79
C ALA A 213 20.13 7.12 -13.60
N LEU A 214 19.93 7.89 -14.68
CA LEU A 214 20.99 8.58 -15.42
C LEU A 214 21.09 10.05 -14.97
N ASP A 215 21.44 10.97 -15.88
CA ASP A 215 21.87 12.33 -15.56
C ASP A 215 20.76 13.25 -15.01
N ASN A 216 19.49 12.94 -15.22
CA ASN A 216 18.39 13.87 -14.95
C ASN A 216 17.23 13.22 -14.20
N SER A 217 16.56 14.02 -13.37
CA SER A 217 15.25 13.74 -12.80
C SER A 217 14.29 14.84 -13.18
N PHE A 218 13.00 14.58 -13.06
CA PHE A 218 11.97 15.45 -13.58
C PHE A 218 10.88 15.69 -12.56
N LEU A 219 10.46 16.95 -12.47
CA LEU A 219 9.35 17.37 -11.63
C LEU A 219 8.21 17.80 -12.54
N VAL A 220 7.06 17.16 -12.40
CA VAL A 220 5.86 17.53 -13.15
C VAL A 220 5.03 18.46 -12.27
N ASN A 221 4.79 19.68 -12.75
CA ASN A 221 3.94 20.66 -12.09
C ASN A 221 2.81 21.12 -13.04
N ASP A 222 2.00 22.05 -12.59
CA ASP A 222 0.89 22.65 -13.33
C ASP A 222 1.31 23.42 -14.61
N LEU A 223 2.56 23.87 -14.70
CA LEU A 223 3.08 24.62 -15.85
C LEU A 223 3.77 23.72 -16.89
N GLY A 224 4.30 22.58 -16.48
CA GLY A 224 5.09 21.72 -17.34
C GLY A 224 5.96 20.72 -16.59
N VAL A 225 7.01 20.26 -17.27
CA VAL A 225 8.01 19.35 -16.73
C VAL A 225 9.33 20.08 -16.55
N GLN A 226 9.76 20.23 -15.30
CA GLN A 226 11.06 20.80 -14.95
C GLN A 226 12.13 19.74 -14.91
N VAL A 227 13.31 20.10 -15.44
CA VAL A 227 14.46 19.19 -15.48
C VAL A 227 15.43 19.54 -14.36
N TYR A 228 15.75 18.53 -13.56
CA TYR A 228 16.76 18.57 -12.53
C TYR A 228 17.92 17.66 -12.92
N ARG A 229 19.14 18.07 -12.63
CA ARG A 229 20.33 17.26 -12.79
C ARG A 229 20.56 16.42 -11.54
N ASN A 230 20.90 15.15 -11.72
CA ASN A 230 21.23 14.25 -10.63
C ASN A 230 22.69 14.40 -10.20
N PHE A 231 22.90 14.45 -8.89
CA PHE A 231 24.20 14.49 -8.22
C PHE A 231 24.19 13.53 -7.03
N ASN A 232 25.37 13.23 -6.51
CA ASN A 232 25.53 12.37 -5.34
C ASN A 232 24.99 12.98 -4.03
N ARG A 233 24.67 14.28 -4.03
CA ARG A 233 24.06 15.01 -2.90
C ARG A 233 22.59 15.37 -3.13
N GLY A 234 22.01 14.98 -4.26
CA GLY A 234 20.63 15.31 -4.57
C GLY A 234 20.40 15.69 -6.01
N ILE A 235 19.32 16.43 -6.22
CA ILE A 235 18.94 16.96 -7.53
C ILE A 235 19.01 18.48 -7.54
N HIS A 236 19.42 19.06 -8.66
CA HIS A 236 19.49 20.52 -8.85
C HIS A 236 18.84 21.00 -10.13
N GLY A 237 18.06 22.06 -10.07
CA GLY A 237 17.35 22.60 -11.22
C GLY A 237 18.28 23.06 -12.33
N LYS A 238 18.02 22.62 -13.57
CA LYS A 238 18.76 23.09 -14.77
C LYS A 238 18.25 24.42 -15.31
N GLY A 239 17.15 24.94 -14.77
CA GLY A 239 16.44 26.09 -15.36
C GLY A 239 15.73 25.76 -16.68
N ILE A 240 15.58 24.47 -17.01
CA ILE A 240 14.89 24.00 -18.21
C ILE A 240 13.50 23.52 -17.81
N CYS A 241 12.48 24.03 -18.51
CA CYS A 241 11.09 23.64 -18.33
C CYS A 241 10.45 23.35 -19.70
N VAL A 242 9.95 22.14 -19.86
CA VAL A 242 9.12 21.75 -21.00
C VAL A 242 7.69 22.12 -20.66
N LYS A 243 7.19 23.19 -21.27
CA LYS A 243 5.80 23.64 -21.05
C LYS A 243 4.84 22.66 -21.73
N PHE A 244 3.70 22.43 -21.11
CA PHE A 244 2.59 21.82 -21.83
C PHE A 244 2.17 22.78 -22.93
N ASP A 245 2.00 22.29 -24.16
CA ASP A 245 1.50 23.11 -25.25
C ASP A 245 0.13 23.67 -24.84
N ALA A 246 0.08 24.98 -24.60
CA ALA A 246 -1.16 25.74 -24.58
C ALA A 246 -1.68 25.83 -26.03
N GLY A 247 -2.11 24.69 -26.58
CA GLY A 247 -2.73 24.62 -27.89
C GLY A 247 -3.89 25.61 -27.92
N GLY A 248 -3.82 26.57 -28.85
CA GLY A 248 -4.57 27.82 -28.86
C GLY A 248 -5.98 27.72 -28.29
N SER A 249 -6.18 28.41 -27.15
CA SER A 249 -7.50 28.73 -26.63
C SER A 249 -8.30 29.37 -27.76
N ARG A 250 -9.19 28.59 -28.38
CA ARG A 250 -10.34 29.15 -29.07
C ARG A 250 -11.09 29.91 -27.99
N ILE A 251 -11.19 31.22 -28.18
CA ILE A 251 -12.06 32.13 -27.43
C ILE A 251 -13.39 31.40 -27.15
N GLY A 252 -13.62 31.02 -25.90
CA GLY A 252 -14.92 30.50 -25.43
C GLY A 252 -15.02 29.05 -24.91
N GLY A 253 -13.92 28.29 -24.72
CA GLY A 253 -13.97 26.95 -24.09
C GLY A 253 -12.97 26.78 -22.95
N SER A 254 -13.41 26.23 -21.81
CA SER A 254 -12.54 25.91 -20.65
C SER A 254 -11.38 24.98 -21.05
N PRO A 255 -10.16 25.20 -20.54
CA PRO A 255 -9.01 24.34 -20.81
C PRO A 255 -9.19 23.01 -20.08
N SER A 256 -9.55 21.94 -20.81
CA SER A 256 -9.72 20.60 -20.26
C SER A 256 -8.41 19.79 -20.24
N SER A 257 -7.24 20.43 -20.09
CA SER A 257 -5.98 19.70 -19.87
C SER A 257 -5.74 19.57 -18.37
N SER A 258 -6.18 18.46 -17.79
CA SER A 258 -5.75 18.11 -16.44
C SER A 258 -4.23 17.93 -16.41
N THR A 259 -3.58 18.35 -15.33
CA THR A 259 -2.13 18.19 -15.18
C THR A 259 -1.77 16.69 -15.13
N PRO A 260 -0.73 16.23 -15.84
CA PRO A 260 -0.31 14.84 -15.77
C PRO A 260 0.02 14.43 -14.34
N LYS A 261 -0.53 13.28 -13.92
CA LYS A 261 -0.33 12.72 -12.58
C LYS A 261 0.66 11.56 -12.56
N LYS A 262 1.02 11.02 -13.74
CA LYS A 262 2.00 9.96 -13.88
C LYS A 262 2.96 10.28 -15.01
N ALA A 263 4.25 10.15 -14.71
CA ALA A 263 5.33 10.21 -15.68
C ALA A 263 6.09 8.88 -15.67
N LEU A 264 6.36 8.33 -16.86
CA LEU A 264 7.10 7.08 -17.06
C LEU A 264 8.30 7.35 -17.96
N LEU A 265 9.51 7.10 -17.45
CA LEU A 265 10.75 7.24 -18.23
C LEU A 265 11.06 5.94 -18.99
N MET A 266 11.52 6.07 -20.23
CA MET A 266 11.80 4.96 -21.14
C MET A 266 12.98 5.27 -22.08
N ARG A 267 13.51 4.23 -22.73
CA ARG A 267 14.54 4.33 -23.78
C ARG A 267 15.81 5.02 -23.32
N ALA A 268 16.42 4.49 -22.25
CA ALA A 268 17.55 5.12 -21.58
C ALA A 268 17.25 6.58 -21.21
N GLU A 269 16.04 6.82 -20.68
CA GLU A 269 15.57 8.13 -20.21
C GLU A 269 15.59 9.25 -21.27
N ARG A 270 15.48 8.89 -22.55
CA ARG A 270 15.29 9.86 -23.64
C ARG A 270 13.84 10.22 -23.86
N ASN A 271 12.93 9.33 -23.46
CA ASN A 271 11.49 9.53 -23.63
C ASN A 271 10.80 9.54 -22.27
N MET A 272 9.79 10.40 -22.15
CA MET A 272 8.85 10.42 -21.03
C MET A 272 7.43 10.26 -21.54
N MET A 273 6.69 9.29 -20.99
CA MET A 273 5.25 9.20 -21.20
C MET A 273 4.55 9.93 -20.08
N LEU A 274 3.69 10.88 -20.43
CA LEU A 274 2.85 11.64 -19.52
C LEU A 274 1.42 11.15 -19.62
N MET A 275 0.87 10.68 -18.51
CA MET A 275 -0.52 10.26 -18.40
C MET A 275 -1.30 11.27 -17.57
N SER A 276 -2.38 11.78 -18.15
CA SER A 276 -3.26 12.77 -17.51
C SER A 276 -4.66 12.19 -17.37
N PRO A 277 -5.30 12.30 -16.20
CA PRO A 277 -6.67 11.83 -16.02
C PRO A 277 -7.63 12.58 -16.94
N GLU A 278 -8.66 11.92 -17.46
CA GLU A 278 -9.57 12.57 -18.42
C GLU A 278 -10.38 13.72 -17.79
N ASN A 279 -10.80 13.56 -16.53
CA ASN A 279 -11.59 14.54 -15.80
C ASN A 279 -11.17 14.57 -14.33
N GLU A 280 -11.41 15.70 -13.65
CA GLU A 280 -11.28 15.77 -12.20
C GLU A 280 -12.14 14.69 -11.52
N GLY A 281 -11.55 13.93 -10.61
CA GLY A 281 -12.21 12.84 -9.90
C GLY A 281 -12.24 11.48 -10.61
N LYS A 282 -11.91 11.39 -11.90
CA LYS A 282 -11.72 10.10 -12.60
C LYS A 282 -10.22 9.82 -12.77
N PRO A 283 -9.65 8.80 -12.11
CA PRO A 283 -8.21 8.53 -12.19
C PRO A 283 -7.77 7.97 -13.55
N ASN A 284 -8.74 7.56 -14.38
CA ASN A 284 -8.53 6.94 -15.67
C ASN A 284 -8.15 7.93 -16.77
N ALA A 285 -7.17 7.56 -17.58
CA ALA A 285 -6.70 8.27 -18.76
C ALA A 285 -7.02 7.47 -20.03
N THR A 286 -7.32 8.17 -21.13
CA THR A 286 -7.62 7.59 -22.46
C THR A 286 -6.39 7.50 -23.37
N GLY A 287 -5.25 8.05 -22.94
CA GLY A 287 -4.04 8.12 -23.75
C GLY A 287 -2.81 8.62 -23.00
N LEU A 288 -1.72 8.79 -23.74
CA LEU A 288 -0.41 9.26 -23.24
C LEU A 288 0.17 10.34 -24.15
N LYS A 289 0.86 11.31 -23.56
CA LYS A 289 1.70 12.25 -24.32
C LYS A 289 3.15 11.81 -24.21
N GLN A 290 3.79 11.56 -25.33
CA GLN A 290 5.21 11.24 -25.40
C GLN A 290 6.02 12.53 -25.55
N VAL A 291 6.84 12.82 -24.53
CA VAL A 291 7.81 13.89 -24.55
C VAL A 291 9.17 13.30 -24.90
N ASP A 292 9.79 13.87 -25.93
CA ASP A 292 11.20 13.67 -26.21
C ASP A 292 12.00 14.62 -25.31
N ILE A 293 12.79 14.05 -24.40
CA ILE A 293 13.49 14.78 -23.34
C ILE A 293 14.64 15.61 -23.93
N GLU A 294 15.31 15.12 -24.98
CA GLU A 294 16.45 15.80 -25.60
C GLU A 294 16.01 17.09 -26.30
N THR A 295 14.88 17.06 -27.00
CA THR A 295 14.31 18.23 -27.69
C THR A 295 13.35 19.04 -26.82
N GLY A 296 12.86 18.46 -25.72
CA GLY A 296 11.89 19.08 -24.83
C GLY A 296 10.53 19.31 -25.49
N LYS A 297 10.13 18.45 -26.43
CA LYS A 297 8.88 18.60 -27.20
C LYS A 297 7.99 17.38 -27.04
N ILE A 298 6.68 17.61 -27.09
CA ILE A 298 5.71 16.54 -27.28
C ILE A 298 5.84 16.09 -28.75
N VAL A 299 6.22 14.83 -28.95
CA VAL A 299 6.44 14.25 -30.28
C VAL A 299 5.29 13.36 -30.74
N THR A 300 4.50 12.83 -29.80
CA THR A 300 3.38 11.94 -30.09
C THR A 300 2.31 12.03 -28.99
N GLU A 301 1.04 11.97 -29.39
CA GLU A 301 -0.07 11.71 -28.47
C GLU A 301 -0.69 10.35 -28.81
N TRP A 302 -0.58 9.40 -27.90
CA TRP A 302 -1.02 8.01 -28.03
C TRP A 302 -2.43 7.83 -27.48
N LYS A 303 -3.24 7.00 -28.15
CA LYS A 303 -4.54 6.51 -27.65
C LYS A 303 -4.45 5.08 -27.14
N PHE A 304 -5.19 4.76 -26.09
CA PHE A 304 -5.41 3.40 -25.66
C PHE A 304 -6.65 2.82 -26.35
N GLU A 305 -6.45 1.84 -27.22
CA GLU A 305 -7.53 1.15 -27.91
C GLU A 305 -7.28 -0.35 -27.87
N LYS A 306 -8.37 -1.13 -27.85
CA LYS A 306 -8.31 -2.57 -28.06
C LYS A 306 -9.47 -3.01 -28.94
N ASP A 307 -9.14 -3.73 -30.01
CA ASP A 307 -10.13 -4.29 -30.94
C ASP A 307 -11.10 -3.25 -31.54
N GLY A 308 -10.62 -2.02 -31.82
CA GLY A 308 -11.45 -0.94 -32.35
C GLY A 308 -12.26 -0.15 -31.32
N ALA A 309 -12.09 -0.47 -30.02
CA ALA A 309 -12.77 0.21 -28.93
C ALA A 309 -11.79 0.97 -28.04
N ASP A 310 -12.09 2.24 -27.78
CA ASP A 310 -11.35 3.07 -26.82
C ASP A 310 -11.43 2.44 -25.42
N ILE A 311 -10.27 2.34 -24.76
CA ILE A 311 -10.18 1.89 -23.38
C ILE A 311 -9.38 2.88 -22.54
N THR A 312 -9.45 2.74 -21.23
CA THR A 312 -8.72 3.62 -20.31
C THR A 312 -7.68 2.85 -19.51
N MET A 313 -6.70 3.60 -19.00
CA MET A 313 -5.70 3.12 -18.05
C MET A 313 -5.71 4.00 -16.81
N ARG A 314 -5.54 3.38 -15.66
CA ARG A 314 -5.39 4.02 -14.35
C ARG A 314 -3.95 4.27 -14.00
N ASP A 315 -3.10 3.29 -14.29
CA ASP A 315 -1.68 3.34 -13.98
C ASP A 315 -0.87 2.69 -15.10
N ILE A 316 0.38 3.14 -15.22
CA ILE A 316 1.38 2.60 -16.16
C ILE A 316 2.71 2.42 -15.43
N THR A 317 3.47 1.40 -15.83
CA THR A 317 4.82 1.15 -15.29
C THR A 317 5.68 0.42 -16.31
N ASN A 318 7.00 0.42 -16.11
CA ASN A 318 7.91 -0.30 -16.99
C ASN A 318 7.72 -1.83 -16.86
N ASP A 319 8.06 -2.58 -17.91
CA ASP A 319 7.94 -4.05 -17.92
C ASP A 319 8.77 -4.72 -16.81
N THR A 320 9.93 -4.15 -16.50
CA THR A 320 10.77 -4.54 -15.37
C THR A 320 11.25 -3.31 -14.61
N LYS A 321 11.73 -3.49 -13.37
CA LYS A 321 12.33 -2.41 -12.56
C LYS A 321 13.56 -1.76 -13.22
N GLY A 322 14.21 -2.43 -14.19
CA GLY A 322 15.37 -1.91 -14.94
C GLY A 322 15.07 -1.42 -16.36
N SER A 323 13.87 -1.66 -16.91
CA SER A 323 13.51 -1.37 -18.31
C SER A 323 13.59 0.12 -18.68
N GLN A 324 13.53 1.03 -17.70
CA GLN A 324 13.77 2.47 -17.92
C GLN A 324 15.14 2.75 -18.58
N LEU A 325 16.15 1.93 -18.26
CA LEU A 325 17.53 2.09 -18.73
C LEU A 325 17.79 1.44 -20.10
N ASP A 326 16.89 0.58 -20.57
CA ASP A 326 17.07 -0.11 -21.85
C ASP A 326 16.75 0.85 -23.02
N PRO A 327 17.72 1.18 -23.90
CA PRO A 327 17.49 2.07 -25.04
C PRO A 327 16.57 1.47 -26.11
N SER A 328 16.41 0.14 -26.13
CA SER A 328 15.60 -0.59 -27.10
C SER A 328 14.16 -0.83 -26.62
N GLU A 329 13.87 -0.48 -25.36
CA GLU A 329 12.55 -0.66 -24.76
C GLU A 329 11.47 0.04 -25.58
N SER A 330 10.41 -0.69 -25.86
CA SER A 330 9.25 -0.18 -26.61
C SER A 330 7.93 -0.65 -26.05
N THR A 331 7.97 -1.40 -24.96
CA THR A 331 6.80 -1.88 -24.27
C THR A 331 6.74 -1.37 -22.85
N PHE A 332 5.53 -1.31 -22.31
CA PHE A 332 5.28 -0.97 -20.91
C PHE A 332 3.96 -1.60 -20.47
N LEU A 333 3.77 -1.72 -19.17
CA LEU A 333 2.58 -2.30 -18.58
C LEU A 333 1.52 -1.24 -18.33
N GLY A 334 0.25 -1.63 -18.50
CA GLY A 334 -0.92 -0.83 -18.19
C GLY A 334 -1.85 -1.57 -17.24
N LEU A 335 -2.44 -0.81 -16.31
CA LEU A 335 -3.40 -1.28 -15.33
C LEU A 335 -4.68 -0.44 -15.42
N ASP A 336 -5.84 -1.10 -15.37
CA ASP A 336 -7.15 -0.49 -15.14
C ASP A 336 -7.91 -1.33 -14.10
N ASP A 337 -9.09 -0.90 -13.64
CA ASP A 337 -9.84 -1.53 -12.53
C ASP A 337 -10.00 -3.04 -12.66
N ASN A 338 -10.15 -3.51 -13.91
CA ASN A 338 -10.31 -4.92 -14.24
C ASN A 338 -9.43 -5.38 -15.40
N ARG A 339 -8.27 -4.76 -15.58
CA ARG A 339 -7.39 -5.05 -16.72
C ARG A 339 -5.92 -4.96 -16.32
N LEU A 340 -5.15 -5.92 -16.81
CA LEU A 340 -3.69 -5.89 -16.76
C LEU A 340 -3.18 -6.24 -18.14
N CYS A 341 -2.38 -5.35 -18.74
CA CYS A 341 -1.90 -5.52 -20.11
C CYS A 341 -0.51 -4.95 -20.33
N GLN A 342 0.05 -5.27 -21.49
CA GLN A 342 1.28 -4.69 -22.00
C GLN A 342 0.97 -3.99 -23.32
N TRP A 343 1.41 -2.73 -23.39
CA TRP A 343 1.35 -1.88 -24.57
C TRP A 343 2.66 -1.92 -25.32
N ASP A 344 2.59 -1.88 -26.65
CA ASP A 344 3.74 -1.74 -27.55
C ASP A 344 3.61 -0.45 -28.35
N MET A 345 4.68 0.34 -28.33
CA MET A 345 4.78 1.63 -28.99
C MET A 345 5.25 1.53 -30.45
N ARG A 346 5.62 0.35 -30.93
CA ARG A 346 6.07 0.18 -32.32
C ARG A 346 4.87 0.19 -33.25
N ASP A 347 4.84 1.17 -34.16
CA ASP A 347 3.86 1.18 -35.23
C ASP A 347 4.20 0.09 -36.27
N ARG A 348 3.33 -0.91 -36.42
CA ARG A 348 3.49 -1.98 -37.43
C ARG A 348 3.36 -1.48 -38.87
N LYS A 349 2.74 -0.31 -39.10
CA LYS A 349 2.54 0.25 -40.43
C LYS A 349 3.71 1.14 -40.88
N GLY A 350 4.66 1.45 -40.00
CA GLY A 350 5.85 2.24 -40.33
C GLY A 350 5.55 3.68 -40.77
N VAL A 351 4.45 4.27 -40.32
CA VAL A 351 4.02 5.59 -40.77
C VAL A 351 4.77 6.68 -40.01
N VAL A 352 5.37 7.63 -40.75
CA VAL A 352 5.99 8.83 -40.16
C VAL A 352 4.88 9.75 -39.68
N GLN A 353 4.87 10.03 -38.37
CA GLN A 353 3.80 10.77 -37.70
C GLN A 353 3.83 12.27 -38.03
N ASN A 354 2.66 12.86 -38.24
CA ASN A 354 2.47 14.31 -38.28
C ASN A 354 1.46 14.71 -37.18
N ILE A 355 1.91 15.46 -36.19
CA ILE A 355 1.07 15.93 -35.06
C ILE A 355 -0.09 16.82 -35.55
N ALA A 356 -0.01 17.37 -36.78
CA ALA A 356 -1.05 18.19 -37.37
C ALA A 356 -2.21 17.42 -38.04
N THR A 357 -2.08 16.09 -38.24
CA THR A 357 -3.18 15.26 -38.78
C THR A 357 -4.06 14.70 -37.65
N SER A 358 -5.38 14.65 -37.85
CA SER A 358 -6.40 14.35 -36.83
C SER A 358 -6.37 12.95 -36.21
N ASP A 359 -5.50 12.06 -36.70
CA ASP A 359 -5.53 10.64 -36.36
C ASP A 359 -4.36 10.34 -35.39
N SER A 360 -4.60 10.60 -34.10
CA SER A 360 -3.64 10.22 -33.05
C SER A 360 -3.35 8.71 -33.12
N PRO A 361 -2.08 8.27 -33.08
CA PRO A 361 -1.73 6.87 -33.16
C PRO A 361 -2.25 6.06 -31.97
N VAL A 362 -2.57 4.80 -32.24
CA VAL A 362 -3.08 3.84 -31.26
C VAL A 362 -1.94 2.96 -30.77
N LEU A 363 -1.83 2.79 -29.45
CA LEU A 363 -0.91 1.82 -28.85
C LEU A 363 -1.34 0.40 -29.15
N HIS A 364 -0.40 -0.47 -29.49
CA HIS A 364 -0.71 -1.85 -29.80
C HIS A 364 -0.82 -2.70 -28.54
N TRP A 365 -1.92 -3.45 -28.39
CA TRP A 365 -2.06 -4.45 -27.34
C TRP A 365 -1.13 -5.65 -27.62
N SER A 366 0.00 -5.75 -26.90
CA SER A 366 0.93 -6.88 -27.04
C SER A 366 0.37 -8.14 -26.38
N GLN A 367 0.01 -8.03 -25.11
CA GLN A 367 -0.53 -9.11 -24.29
C GLN A 367 -1.32 -8.54 -23.12
N GLY A 368 -2.09 -9.39 -22.45
CA GLY A 368 -2.82 -8.98 -21.26
C GLY A 368 -4.12 -9.74 -21.07
N HIS A 369 -4.88 -9.33 -20.07
CA HIS A 369 -6.17 -9.89 -19.75
C HIS A 369 -7.17 -8.83 -19.26
N GLN A 370 -8.41 -8.99 -19.69
CA GLN A 370 -9.58 -8.26 -19.19
C GLN A 370 -10.36 -9.22 -18.29
N PHE A 371 -10.47 -8.86 -17.01
CA PHE A 371 -11.23 -9.63 -16.04
C PHE A 371 -12.71 -9.24 -16.12
N SER A 372 -13.59 -10.20 -15.81
CA SER A 372 -15.04 -10.05 -15.99
C SER A 372 -15.64 -8.96 -15.10
N ARG A 373 -15.13 -8.78 -13.87
CA ARG A 373 -15.34 -7.69 -12.90
C ARG A 373 -14.79 -8.11 -11.52
N GLY A 374 -14.71 -7.18 -10.57
CA GLY A 374 -14.48 -7.46 -9.15
C GLY A 374 -13.02 -7.64 -8.74
N THR A 375 -12.07 -7.39 -9.64
CA THR A 375 -10.65 -7.35 -9.26
C THR A 375 -10.30 -6.05 -8.56
N ASN A 376 -10.96 -4.94 -8.94
CA ASN A 376 -10.81 -3.60 -8.36
C ASN A 376 -9.35 -3.19 -8.20
N PHE A 377 -8.55 -3.40 -9.24
CA PHE A 377 -7.13 -3.06 -9.23
C PHE A 377 -6.93 -1.57 -9.07
N GLN A 378 -5.95 -1.19 -8.27
CA GLN A 378 -5.70 0.19 -7.90
C GLN A 378 -4.29 0.66 -8.26
N CYS A 379 -3.29 -0.19 -8.02
CA CYS A 379 -1.89 0.12 -8.24
C CYS A 379 -1.09 -1.15 -8.56
N PHE A 380 0.08 -1.00 -9.17
CA PHE A 380 0.94 -2.13 -9.52
C PHE A 380 2.41 -1.74 -9.68
N ALA A 381 3.29 -2.74 -9.56
CA ALA A 381 4.73 -2.61 -9.79
C ALA A 381 5.29 -3.88 -10.42
N SER A 382 6.48 -3.79 -11.03
CA SER A 382 7.19 -4.89 -11.64
C SER A 382 8.52 -5.17 -10.93
N THR A 383 8.89 -6.45 -10.84
CA THR A 383 10.19 -6.90 -10.33
C THR A 383 11.28 -6.71 -11.39
N GLY A 384 12.54 -6.97 -11.02
CA GLY A 384 13.66 -7.00 -11.98
C GLY A 384 13.52 -8.09 -13.05
N ASP A 385 12.78 -9.17 -12.78
CA ASP A 385 12.56 -10.27 -13.73
C ASP A 385 11.26 -10.15 -14.55
N GLY A 386 10.48 -9.09 -14.34
CA GLY A 386 9.21 -8.82 -15.04
C GLY A 386 7.97 -9.48 -14.45
N SER A 387 8.07 -10.03 -13.24
CA SER A 387 6.88 -10.44 -12.47
C SER A 387 6.15 -9.21 -11.94
N ILE A 388 4.84 -9.31 -11.73
CA ILE A 388 3.97 -8.15 -11.50
C ILE A 388 3.22 -8.32 -10.18
N VAL A 389 3.28 -7.30 -9.32
CA VAL A 389 2.45 -7.21 -8.12
C VAL A 389 1.33 -6.20 -8.34
N VAL A 390 0.11 -6.55 -7.94
CA VAL A 390 -1.07 -5.68 -8.09
C VAL A 390 -1.77 -5.53 -6.75
N GLY A 391 -1.93 -4.28 -6.29
CA GLY A 391 -2.76 -3.89 -5.15
C GLY A 391 -4.18 -3.54 -5.59
N SER A 392 -5.16 -3.85 -4.74
CA SER A 392 -6.59 -3.68 -5.05
C SER A 392 -7.33 -2.87 -3.98
N LEU A 393 -8.46 -2.29 -4.36
CA LEU A 393 -9.32 -1.48 -3.49
C LEU A 393 -9.87 -2.27 -2.29
N ASP A 394 -10.06 -3.58 -2.45
CA ASP A 394 -10.49 -4.49 -1.37
C ASP A 394 -9.35 -4.92 -0.42
N GLY A 395 -8.18 -4.27 -0.53
CA GLY A 395 -7.01 -4.55 0.30
C GLY A 395 -6.17 -5.74 -0.16
N LYS A 396 -6.59 -6.48 -1.21
CA LYS A 396 -5.87 -7.66 -1.67
C LYS A 396 -4.61 -7.30 -2.46
N ILE A 397 -3.58 -8.13 -2.33
CA ILE A 397 -2.34 -8.05 -3.11
C ILE A 397 -2.17 -9.33 -3.93
N ARG A 398 -2.07 -9.21 -5.25
CA ARG A 398 -1.98 -10.33 -6.18
C ARG A 398 -0.63 -10.37 -6.88
N LEU A 399 -0.02 -11.54 -6.93
CA LEU A 399 1.28 -11.77 -7.56
C LEU A 399 1.11 -12.53 -8.89
N TYR A 400 1.51 -11.90 -9.99
CA TYR A 400 1.48 -12.47 -11.33
C TYR A 400 2.89 -12.80 -11.82
N SER A 401 3.04 -13.97 -12.43
CA SER A 401 4.30 -14.34 -13.08
C SER A 401 4.51 -13.54 -14.36
N LYS A 402 5.77 -13.29 -14.73
CA LYS A 402 6.14 -12.66 -16.02
C LYS A 402 5.55 -13.30 -17.28
N THR A 403 5.20 -14.59 -17.22
CA THR A 403 4.68 -15.34 -18.37
C THR A 403 3.16 -15.32 -18.48
N SER A 404 2.43 -14.80 -17.48
CA SER A 404 0.96 -14.80 -17.51
C SER A 404 0.34 -13.73 -16.62
N MET A 405 -0.45 -12.86 -17.25
CA MET A 405 -1.30 -11.85 -16.61
C MET A 405 -2.76 -12.32 -16.39
N ARG A 406 -3.08 -13.58 -16.71
CA ARG A 406 -4.46 -14.11 -16.63
C ARG A 406 -4.84 -14.58 -15.23
N GLN A 407 -3.88 -15.15 -14.50
CA GLN A 407 -4.13 -15.71 -13.18
C GLN A 407 -2.95 -15.42 -12.26
N ALA A 408 -3.24 -14.83 -11.11
CA ALA A 408 -2.26 -14.65 -10.06
C ALA A 408 -1.78 -16.00 -9.54
N LYS A 409 -0.48 -16.14 -9.30
CA LYS A 409 0.10 -17.30 -8.64
C LYS A 409 -0.23 -17.33 -7.16
N THR A 410 -0.21 -16.17 -6.50
CA THR A 410 -0.57 -16.00 -5.10
C THR A 410 -1.44 -14.75 -4.94
N ALA A 411 -2.43 -14.80 -4.06
CA ALA A 411 -3.28 -13.66 -3.73
C ALA A 411 -3.38 -13.55 -2.20
N PHE A 412 -2.78 -12.51 -1.64
CA PHE A 412 -2.85 -12.21 -0.22
C PHE A 412 -4.19 -11.52 0.12
N PRO A 413 -4.83 -11.90 1.24
CA PRO A 413 -6.05 -11.26 1.70
C PRO A 413 -5.76 -9.82 2.14
N GLY A 414 -6.80 -8.97 2.09
CA GLY A 414 -6.72 -7.63 2.67
C GLY A 414 -6.79 -7.68 4.19
N LEU A 415 -6.26 -6.63 4.83
CA LEU A 415 -6.33 -6.40 6.28
C LEU A 415 -7.39 -5.33 6.63
N GLY A 416 -8.36 -5.09 5.74
CA GLY A 416 -9.46 -4.16 5.97
C GLY A 416 -9.25 -2.73 5.46
N SER A 417 -8.20 -2.47 4.68
CA SER A 417 -7.96 -1.15 4.09
C SER A 417 -7.50 -1.28 2.64
N PRO A 418 -7.90 -0.36 1.74
CA PRO A 418 -7.46 -0.36 0.35
C PRO A 418 -5.94 -0.30 0.20
N ILE A 419 -5.42 -0.95 -0.85
CA ILE A 419 -4.01 -0.78 -1.24
C ILE A 419 -3.93 0.35 -2.26
N THR A 420 -3.49 1.54 -1.81
CA THR A 420 -3.41 2.75 -2.64
C THR A 420 -2.14 2.79 -3.48
N HIS A 421 -1.07 2.14 -3.02
CA HIS A 421 0.20 2.04 -3.72
C HIS A 421 0.93 0.73 -3.40
N VAL A 422 1.72 0.20 -4.34
CA VAL A 422 2.59 -0.97 -4.13
C VAL A 422 3.98 -0.73 -4.67
N ASP A 423 4.98 -1.32 -4.01
CA ASP A 423 6.33 -1.46 -4.52
C ASP A 423 6.87 -2.87 -4.20
N VAL A 424 7.92 -3.28 -4.91
CA VAL A 424 8.51 -4.61 -4.78
C VAL A 424 10.04 -4.52 -4.89
N THR A 425 10.76 -5.36 -4.14
CA THR A 425 12.21 -5.46 -4.27
C THR A 425 12.60 -5.94 -5.67
N TYR A 426 13.79 -5.59 -6.12
CA TYR A 426 14.29 -5.98 -7.45
C TYR A 426 14.25 -7.50 -7.64
N ASP A 427 14.60 -8.26 -6.60
CA ASP A 427 14.58 -9.73 -6.59
C ASP A 427 13.19 -10.35 -6.34
N GLY A 428 12.16 -9.52 -6.13
CA GLY A 428 10.79 -9.98 -5.91
C GLY A 428 10.57 -10.70 -4.59
N LYS A 429 11.49 -10.65 -3.62
CA LYS A 429 11.31 -11.34 -2.34
C LYS A 429 10.37 -10.61 -1.40
N TRP A 430 10.30 -9.29 -1.49
CA TRP A 430 9.52 -8.46 -0.58
C TRP A 430 8.58 -7.54 -1.33
N VAL A 431 7.33 -7.48 -0.87
CA VAL A 431 6.30 -6.58 -1.38
C VAL A 431 5.93 -5.60 -0.27
N LEU A 432 5.82 -4.32 -0.63
CA LEU A 432 5.34 -3.25 0.23
C LEU A 432 3.99 -2.76 -0.30
N GLY A 433 2.93 -2.94 0.47
CA GLY A 433 1.62 -2.33 0.22
C GLY A 433 1.43 -1.08 1.07
N THR A 434 0.87 -0.03 0.50
CA THR A 434 0.53 1.22 1.19
C THR A 434 -0.98 1.29 1.38
N THR A 435 -1.43 1.56 2.61
CA THR A 435 -2.82 1.90 2.93
C THR A 435 -2.86 3.31 3.50
N ASP A 436 -4.04 3.83 3.84
CA ASP A 436 -4.16 5.16 4.45
C ASP A 436 -3.50 5.25 5.84
N THR A 437 -3.43 4.15 6.60
CA THR A 437 -3.05 4.19 8.03
C THR A 437 -1.81 3.37 8.37
N TYR A 438 -1.32 2.52 7.45
CA TYR A 438 -0.12 1.72 7.63
C TYR A 438 0.48 1.30 6.29
N LEU A 439 1.76 0.89 6.30
CA LEU A 439 2.29 0.05 5.22
C LEU A 439 2.28 -1.41 5.68
N VAL A 440 2.13 -2.33 4.73
CA VAL A 440 2.20 -3.78 4.94
C VAL A 440 3.39 -4.34 4.18
N LEU A 441 4.34 -4.91 4.90
CA LEU A 441 5.51 -5.58 4.34
C LEU A 441 5.28 -7.09 4.34
N ILE A 442 5.30 -7.69 3.14
CA ILE A 442 5.03 -9.10 2.92
C ILE A 442 6.30 -9.76 2.39
N CYS A 443 6.75 -10.83 3.06
CA CYS A 443 7.71 -11.76 2.48
C CYS A 443 6.97 -12.69 1.52
N THR A 444 7.46 -12.78 0.29
CA THR A 444 6.90 -13.66 -0.75
C THR A 444 7.64 -14.98 -0.86
N LEU A 445 8.68 -15.20 -0.06
CA LEU A 445 9.42 -16.45 -0.05
C LEU A 445 8.58 -17.54 0.60
N PHE A 446 8.64 -18.73 0.00
CA PHE A 446 8.12 -19.95 0.60
C PHE A 446 8.95 -21.13 0.16
N THR A 447 8.90 -22.19 0.96
CA THR A 447 9.50 -23.47 0.61
C THR A 447 8.44 -24.35 -0.03
N ASP A 448 8.67 -24.78 -1.26
CA ASP A 448 7.74 -25.66 -1.97
C ASP A 448 7.80 -27.11 -1.44
N LYS A 449 6.96 -27.98 -2.02
CA LYS A 449 6.89 -29.40 -1.65
C LYS A 449 8.19 -30.17 -1.92
N ASP A 450 9.04 -29.65 -2.80
CA ASP A 450 10.33 -30.24 -3.17
C ASP A 450 11.47 -29.70 -2.29
N GLY A 451 11.16 -28.88 -1.28
CA GLY A 451 12.16 -28.26 -0.40
C GLY A 451 12.90 -27.08 -1.03
N LYS A 452 12.43 -26.55 -2.16
CA LYS A 452 13.06 -25.42 -2.85
C LYS A 452 12.41 -24.11 -2.45
N THR A 453 13.24 -23.14 -2.08
CA THR A 453 12.80 -21.76 -1.83
C THR A 453 12.43 -21.08 -3.14
N LYS A 454 11.21 -20.55 -3.21
CA LYS A 454 10.63 -19.86 -4.36
C LYS A 454 9.94 -18.56 -3.91
N THR A 455 9.65 -17.68 -4.86
CA THR A 455 8.81 -16.50 -4.62
C THR A 455 7.36 -16.81 -4.97
N GLY A 456 6.41 -16.13 -4.31
CA GLY A 456 4.98 -16.25 -4.58
C GLY A 456 4.55 -15.81 -5.99
N PHE A 457 5.46 -15.19 -6.77
CA PHE A 457 5.28 -14.92 -8.21
C PHE A 457 5.46 -16.16 -9.08
N SER A 458 6.18 -17.17 -8.59
CA SER A 458 6.52 -18.39 -9.34
C SER A 458 5.68 -19.60 -8.95
N GLY A 459 4.97 -19.54 -7.81
CA GLY A 459 4.11 -20.61 -7.33
C GLY A 459 3.14 -20.15 -6.25
N ARG A 460 2.19 -21.03 -5.91
CA ARG A 460 1.25 -20.83 -4.80
C ARG A 460 1.97 -21.07 -3.49
N MET A 461 1.97 -20.09 -2.60
CA MET A 461 2.70 -20.18 -1.33
C MET A 461 2.05 -21.14 -0.32
N GLY A 462 0.73 -21.37 -0.41
CA GLY A 462 0.01 -22.25 0.51
C GLY A 462 0.01 -21.72 1.95
N ASN A 463 -0.04 -22.62 2.94
CA ASN A 463 -0.39 -22.25 4.32
C ASN A 463 0.82 -21.96 5.23
N LYS A 464 2.03 -22.32 4.79
CA LYS A 464 3.27 -22.10 5.55
C LYS A 464 3.94 -20.82 5.06
N ILE A 465 3.34 -19.71 5.45
CA ILE A 465 3.79 -18.38 5.06
C ILE A 465 4.00 -17.51 6.28
N PRO A 466 5.00 -16.61 6.23
CA PRO A 466 5.21 -15.63 7.28
C PRO A 466 4.02 -14.66 7.38
N ALA A 467 3.72 -14.25 8.61
CA ALA A 467 2.82 -13.12 8.85
C ALA A 467 3.49 -11.83 8.34
N PRO A 468 2.71 -10.88 7.79
CA PRO A 468 3.26 -9.61 7.33
C PRO A 468 3.64 -8.74 8.53
N ARG A 469 4.54 -7.79 8.30
CA ARG A 469 4.85 -6.74 9.26
C ARG A 469 4.18 -5.45 8.86
N LEU A 470 3.61 -4.74 9.83
CA LEU A 470 3.02 -3.44 9.62
C LEU A 470 4.05 -2.35 9.93
N LEU A 471 4.05 -1.28 9.16
CA LEU A 471 4.86 -0.09 9.41
C LEU A 471 3.89 1.04 9.71
N LYS A 472 3.97 1.62 10.91
CA LYS A 472 2.97 2.56 11.43
C LYS A 472 3.62 3.76 12.06
N LEU A 473 2.95 4.91 11.97
CA LEU A 473 3.27 6.05 12.82
C LEU A 473 2.83 5.79 14.26
N THR A 474 3.52 6.38 15.22
CA THR A 474 2.98 6.47 16.58
C THR A 474 1.71 7.33 16.58
N PRO A 475 0.79 7.15 17.54
CA PRO A 475 -0.39 8.01 17.67
C PRO A 475 -0.03 9.50 17.71
N LEU A 476 1.07 9.83 18.40
CA LEU A 476 1.59 11.19 18.48
C LEU A 476 2.01 11.72 17.12
N ASP A 477 2.85 10.98 16.40
CA ASP A 477 3.35 11.42 15.09
C ASP A 477 2.23 11.45 14.05
N SER A 478 1.28 10.52 14.08
CA SER A 478 0.12 10.53 13.18
C SER A 478 -0.77 11.76 13.42
N HIS A 479 -0.93 12.18 14.67
CA HIS A 479 -1.64 13.42 14.99
C HIS A 479 -0.85 14.66 14.54
N LEU A 480 0.47 14.67 14.72
CA LEU A 480 1.35 15.78 14.31
C LEU A 480 1.52 15.92 12.79
N ALA A 481 1.33 14.85 12.02
CA ALA A 481 1.41 14.87 10.57
C ALA A 481 0.34 15.78 9.92
N GLY A 482 -0.71 16.16 10.65
CA GLY A 482 -1.72 17.15 10.25
C GLY A 482 -2.93 16.55 9.53
N ASN A 483 -3.78 17.40 8.94
CA ASN A 483 -5.09 17.03 8.39
C ASN A 483 -5.06 16.06 7.18
N ASN A 484 -3.87 15.77 6.63
CA ASN A 484 -3.69 14.86 5.49
C ASN A 484 -2.69 13.75 5.83
N ASN A 485 -2.79 13.20 7.05
CA ASN A 485 -1.88 12.19 7.61
C ASN A 485 -2.01 10.77 6.99
N LYS A 486 -2.76 10.63 5.89
CA LYS A 486 -2.87 9.37 5.17
C LYS A 486 -1.53 9.02 4.53
N PHE A 487 -1.12 7.77 4.66
CA PHE A 487 0.07 7.30 3.97
C PHE A 487 -0.14 7.24 2.45
N HIS A 488 0.87 7.67 1.70
CA HIS A 488 0.94 7.48 0.25
C HIS A 488 2.40 7.34 -0.21
N GLY A 489 2.60 6.75 -1.39
CA GLY A 489 3.92 6.62 -2.02
C GLY A 489 4.92 5.80 -1.21
N GLY A 490 4.54 4.60 -0.76
CA GLY A 490 5.47 3.66 -0.12
C GLY A 490 6.46 3.06 -1.12
N HIS A 491 7.75 3.30 -0.93
CA HIS A 491 8.81 2.84 -1.82
C HIS A 491 9.95 2.17 -1.08
N PHE A 492 10.57 1.18 -1.73
CA PHE A 492 11.90 0.74 -1.37
C PHE A 492 12.95 1.73 -1.92
N SER A 493 14.12 1.81 -1.28
CA SER A 493 15.28 2.52 -1.86
C SER A 493 15.63 1.94 -3.23
N TRP A 494 15.98 2.77 -4.21
CA TRP A 494 15.95 2.33 -5.61
C TRP A 494 17.25 1.67 -6.09
N VAL A 495 17.14 0.39 -6.49
CA VAL A 495 18.19 -0.38 -7.17
C VAL A 495 17.61 -1.03 -8.44
N THR A 496 18.43 -1.20 -9.47
CA THR A 496 18.07 -1.90 -10.72
C THR A 496 19.04 -3.01 -11.11
N GLU A 497 19.97 -3.38 -10.24
CA GLU A 497 20.99 -4.39 -10.53
C GLU A 497 20.74 -5.68 -9.76
N ASN A 498 20.93 -6.81 -10.44
CA ASN A 498 20.85 -8.11 -9.80
C ASN A 498 21.94 -8.28 -8.74
N GLY A 499 21.57 -8.77 -7.56
CA GLY A 499 22.49 -8.97 -6.43
C GLY A 499 22.64 -7.76 -5.51
N LYS A 500 22.17 -6.57 -5.91
CA LYS A 500 22.00 -5.44 -4.97
C LYS A 500 20.68 -5.59 -4.21
N GLN A 501 20.68 -5.12 -2.97
CA GLN A 501 19.50 -5.13 -2.11
C GLN A 501 19.12 -3.72 -1.70
N GLU A 502 17.82 -3.47 -1.67
CA GLU A 502 17.25 -2.28 -1.07
C GLU A 502 17.57 -2.23 0.43
N ARG A 503 17.75 -1.02 0.98
CA ARG A 503 18.20 -0.79 2.36
C ARG A 503 17.21 -0.01 3.22
N HIS A 504 16.33 0.76 2.59
CA HIS A 504 15.37 1.61 3.28
C HIS A 504 13.98 1.48 2.67
N LEU A 505 12.99 1.78 3.49
CA LEU A 505 11.60 2.00 3.08
C LEU A 505 11.29 3.47 3.34
N VAL A 506 10.58 4.13 2.43
CA VAL A 506 10.09 5.49 2.63
C VAL A 506 8.62 5.57 2.25
N ALA A 507 7.84 6.31 3.02
CA ALA A 507 6.49 6.71 2.64
C ALA A 507 6.22 8.14 3.10
N THR A 508 5.21 8.76 2.51
CA THR A 508 4.77 10.11 2.88
C THR A 508 3.49 10.02 3.71
N ALA A 509 3.40 10.83 4.77
CA ALA A 509 2.17 11.02 5.56
C ALA A 509 2.05 12.50 5.93
N GLY A 510 1.16 13.23 5.28
CA GLY A 510 1.00 14.67 5.47
C GLY A 510 2.33 15.41 5.23
N LYS A 511 2.87 16.03 6.29
CA LYS A 511 4.13 16.79 6.22
C LYS A 511 5.39 15.96 6.45
N PHE A 512 5.25 14.64 6.62
CA PHE A 512 6.34 13.76 7.01
C PHE A 512 6.77 12.85 5.87
N SER A 513 8.08 12.80 5.57
CA SER A 513 8.68 11.61 4.96
C SER A 513 9.11 10.68 6.09
N VAL A 514 8.53 9.49 6.12
CA VAL A 514 8.77 8.49 7.16
C VAL A 514 9.70 7.42 6.59
N ILE A 515 10.88 7.27 7.18
CA ILE A 515 11.96 6.42 6.67
C ILE A 515 12.23 5.30 7.66
N TRP A 516 12.08 4.05 7.21
CA TRP A 516 12.47 2.88 7.97
C TRP A 516 13.76 2.27 7.41
N ASP A 517 14.60 1.77 8.31
CA ASP A 517 15.71 0.90 7.96
C ASP A 517 15.17 -0.51 7.67
N PHE A 518 15.40 -1.00 6.45
CA PHE A 518 14.78 -2.24 6.01
C PHE A 518 15.36 -3.47 6.74
N GLN A 519 16.63 -3.42 7.17
CA GLN A 519 17.24 -4.49 7.94
C GLN A 519 16.64 -4.56 9.35
N GLN A 520 16.48 -3.42 10.02
CA GLN A 520 15.82 -3.34 11.33
C GLN A 520 14.37 -3.82 11.26
N VAL A 521 13.66 -3.48 10.18
CA VAL A 521 12.30 -3.97 9.97
C VAL A 521 12.25 -5.48 9.84
N LYS A 522 13.25 -6.13 9.22
CA LYS A 522 13.31 -7.61 9.07
C LYS A 522 13.75 -8.33 10.34
N ASN A 523 14.59 -7.71 11.17
CA ASN A 523 15.10 -8.32 12.40
C ASN A 523 13.97 -8.66 13.39
N SER A 524 13.70 -9.95 13.61
CA SER A 524 12.65 -10.44 14.52
C SER A 524 12.89 -10.06 15.99
N GLY A 525 14.15 -9.87 16.40
CA GLY A 525 14.55 -9.45 17.74
C GLY A 525 14.49 -7.94 17.98
N HIS A 526 14.04 -7.15 17.00
CA HIS A 526 13.97 -5.71 17.12
C HIS A 526 12.97 -5.26 18.21
N GLU A 527 13.33 -4.23 18.99
CA GLU A 527 12.56 -3.78 20.16
C GLU A 527 11.09 -3.45 19.86
N CYS A 528 10.79 -2.97 18.65
CA CYS A 528 9.41 -2.67 18.25
C CYS A 528 8.46 -3.86 18.38
N TYR A 529 8.94 -5.09 18.17
CA TYR A 529 8.08 -6.29 18.15
C TYR A 529 7.91 -6.92 19.54
N ARG A 530 8.60 -6.38 20.55
CA ARG A 530 8.52 -6.88 21.91
C ARG A 530 7.12 -6.68 22.49
N ASN A 531 6.56 -7.75 23.04
CA ASN A 531 5.29 -7.73 23.77
C ASN A 531 4.09 -7.18 22.96
N GLN A 532 4.12 -7.34 21.63
CA GLN A 532 2.99 -7.06 20.76
C GLN A 532 2.05 -8.27 20.65
N GLN A 533 0.75 -8.01 20.53
CA GLN A 533 -0.28 -9.00 20.23
C GLN A 533 -0.77 -8.80 18.80
N GLY A 534 -1.03 -9.88 18.07
CA GLY A 534 -1.40 -9.83 16.67
C GLY A 534 -0.23 -9.47 15.74
N LEU A 535 -0.52 -8.80 14.62
CA LEU A 535 0.48 -8.53 13.58
C LEU A 535 1.58 -7.59 14.09
N LYS A 536 2.83 -8.05 13.96
CA LYS A 536 4.03 -7.30 14.33
C LYS A 536 4.06 -5.95 13.60
N SER A 537 4.14 -4.87 14.37
CA SER A 537 4.12 -3.48 13.89
C SER A 537 5.43 -2.75 14.26
N CYS A 538 6.11 -2.17 13.28
CA CYS A 538 7.33 -1.40 13.47
C CYS A 538 7.04 0.10 13.58
N TYR A 539 7.58 0.71 14.64
CA TYR A 539 7.50 2.15 14.93
C TYR A 539 8.89 2.81 14.97
N CYS A 540 9.94 2.10 14.52
CA CYS A 540 11.31 2.62 14.48
C CYS A 540 11.57 3.22 13.10
N TYR A 541 11.39 4.52 13.01
CA TYR A 541 11.57 5.30 11.80
C TYR A 541 12.24 6.63 12.11
N LYS A 542 12.68 7.30 11.05
CA LYS A 542 13.07 8.69 11.06
C LYS A 542 12.04 9.52 10.31
N ILE A 543 11.79 10.73 10.78
CA ILE A 543 10.91 11.70 10.12
C ILE A 543 11.77 12.80 9.52
N VAL A 544 11.54 13.08 8.24
CA VAL A 544 11.82 14.37 7.64
C VAL A 544 10.54 15.20 7.71
N LEU A 545 10.60 16.33 8.38
CA LEU A 545 9.48 17.27 8.48
C LEU A 545 9.59 18.35 7.39
N LYS A 546 8.46 18.67 6.75
CA LYS A 546 8.30 19.85 5.90
C LYS A 546 7.26 20.83 6.45
N ASP A 547 7.31 22.06 5.94
CA ASP A 547 6.37 23.14 6.25
C ASP A 547 4.98 22.89 5.62
N GLU A 548 4.97 22.27 4.44
CA GLU A 548 3.80 21.90 3.68
C GLU A 548 3.59 20.37 3.63
N SER A 549 2.38 19.94 3.24
CA SER A 549 2.13 18.52 2.96
C SER A 549 2.99 18.10 1.78
N ILE A 550 3.67 16.97 1.91
CA ILE A 550 4.57 16.44 0.90
C ILE A 550 3.74 15.76 -0.19
N VAL A 551 4.12 15.98 -1.45
CA VAL A 551 3.50 15.34 -2.63
C VAL A 551 4.10 13.96 -2.85
N GLU A 552 5.43 13.86 -2.80
CA GLU A 552 6.14 12.59 -3.01
C GLU A 552 7.51 12.60 -2.32
N SER A 553 7.92 11.44 -1.80
CA SER A 553 9.24 11.20 -1.19
C SER A 553 9.85 9.95 -1.80
N ARG A 554 11.04 10.06 -2.40
CA ARG A 554 11.66 8.91 -3.09
C ARG A 554 13.18 8.98 -3.07
N PHE A 555 13.82 7.85 -2.83
CA PHE A 555 15.27 7.74 -2.93
C PHE A 555 15.72 7.81 -4.39
N MET A 556 16.80 8.54 -4.63
CA MET A 556 17.52 8.48 -5.90
C MET A 556 18.07 7.06 -6.14
N HIS A 557 18.39 6.76 -7.40
CA HIS A 557 19.02 5.50 -7.77
C HIS A 557 20.36 5.31 -7.06
N ASP A 558 20.73 4.07 -6.71
CA ASP A 558 21.95 3.81 -5.92
C ASP A 558 23.26 4.28 -6.57
N ASN A 559 23.27 4.50 -7.89
CA ASN A 559 24.39 5.11 -8.61
C ASN A 559 24.80 6.49 -8.06
N PHE A 560 23.89 7.17 -7.35
CA PHE A 560 24.13 8.45 -6.70
C PHE A 560 24.47 8.32 -5.20
N ALA A 561 24.64 7.11 -4.68
CA ALA A 561 25.18 6.89 -3.35
C ALA A 561 26.64 7.38 -3.26
N VAL A 562 27.01 7.96 -2.12
CA VAL A 562 28.37 8.48 -1.88
C VAL A 562 29.23 7.37 -1.30
N SER A 563 30.53 7.30 -1.63
CA SER A 563 31.45 6.31 -1.04
C SER A 563 31.48 6.28 0.51
N ASN A 564 31.14 7.39 1.17
CA ASN A 564 31.10 7.53 2.64
C ASN A 564 29.69 7.39 3.26
N SER A 565 28.65 7.27 2.43
CA SER A 565 27.26 7.08 2.84
C SER A 565 26.67 6.03 1.92
N PRO A 566 26.44 4.79 2.39
CA PRO A 566 25.97 3.73 1.49
C PRO A 566 24.69 4.13 0.75
N GLU A 567 23.91 5.06 1.28
CA GLU A 567 22.62 5.47 0.72
C GLU A 567 22.71 6.59 -0.31
N ALA A 568 21.91 6.45 -1.38
CA ALA A 568 21.57 7.55 -2.26
C ALA A 568 20.69 8.60 -1.55
N PRO A 569 20.75 9.87 -1.95
CA PRO A 569 19.92 10.92 -1.37
C PRO A 569 18.41 10.64 -1.48
N LEU A 570 17.65 11.08 -0.48
CA LEU A 570 16.20 11.15 -0.53
C LEU A 570 15.77 12.47 -1.15
N VAL A 571 14.93 12.42 -2.19
CA VAL A 571 14.28 13.60 -2.75
C VAL A 571 12.89 13.73 -2.15
N VAL A 572 12.56 14.93 -1.66
CA VAL A 572 11.26 15.26 -1.08
C VAL A 572 10.66 16.41 -1.86
N ALA A 573 9.49 16.18 -2.46
CA ALA A 573 8.77 17.20 -3.22
C ALA A 573 7.51 17.63 -2.46
N THR A 574 7.37 18.93 -2.25
CA THR A 574 6.17 19.62 -1.74
C THR A 574 5.54 20.40 -2.89
N PRO A 575 4.31 20.92 -2.75
CA PRO A 575 3.68 21.72 -3.80
C PRO A 575 4.56 22.87 -4.29
N MET A 576 5.32 23.50 -3.40
CA MET A 576 6.11 24.70 -3.73
C MET A 576 7.62 24.49 -3.82
N LYS A 577 8.14 23.37 -3.31
CA LYS A 577 9.59 23.16 -3.15
C LYS A 577 10.02 21.73 -3.39
N VAL A 578 11.26 21.56 -3.80
CA VAL A 578 11.93 20.26 -3.88
C VAL A 578 13.22 20.30 -3.07
N SER A 579 13.44 19.29 -2.24
CA SER A 579 14.59 19.20 -1.36
C SER A 579 15.30 17.87 -1.52
N SER A 580 16.61 17.87 -1.28
CA SER A 580 17.46 16.67 -1.28
C SER A 580 18.08 16.47 0.09
N ILE A 581 17.98 15.24 0.60
CA ILE A 581 18.32 14.90 1.98
C ILE A 581 19.29 13.72 1.97
N SER A 582 20.45 13.90 2.58
CA SER A 582 21.43 12.84 2.75
C SER A 582 21.23 12.15 4.11
N LEU A 583 21.39 10.82 4.09
CA LEU A 583 21.39 9.97 5.29
C LEU A 583 22.83 9.85 5.84
N SER A 584 23.47 10.99 6.12
CA SER A 584 24.87 10.97 6.55
C SER A 584 25.04 10.39 7.97
N GLY A 585 26.01 9.50 8.16
CA GLY A 585 26.62 9.31 9.48
C GLY A 585 27.66 10.42 9.66
N ARG A 586 27.50 11.31 10.65
CA ARG A 586 28.56 12.28 10.95
C ARG A 586 29.85 11.53 11.35
N ARG A 587 30.98 12.07 10.88
CA ARG A 587 32.34 11.64 11.22
C ARG A 587 32.66 11.83 12.69
#